data_AF-A0A7W1W5J6-F1
#
_entry.id   AF-A0A7W1W5J6-F1
#
_cell.length_a   1.000
_cell.length_b   1.000
_cell.length_c   1.000
_cell.angle_alpha   90.00
_cell.angle_beta   90.00
_cell.angle_gamma   90.00
#
_symmetry.space_group_name_H-M   'P 1'
#
loop_
_entity.id
_entity.type
_entity.pdbx_description
1 polymer ?
#
loop_
_entity_poly.entity_id
_entity_poly.type
_entity_poly.pdbx_seq_one_letter_code
_entity_poly.pdbx_strand_id
1 'polypeptide(L)'
;DERGVDYIYLNNSTARMLELLSEIAPTDKIKTIDGDTRREVKPSQIEEKIQMCFIDGEHTDEAVLSDFKFCLEVLDENGAILFHDSAINYNAIANCVQYLKDNGIEFRANSLPDAVFVVEIGDFPLHKSPPIMERLLNNHVGFIFQMQYNDYYRQFINKKPFQLYRRLMTKLKGTNISD
;
A
#
# COMPACT_ATOMS: atom_id res chain seq x y z
N ASP A 1 4.70 -9.52 6.98
CA ASP A 1 5.33 -8.23 6.63
C ASP A 1 6.74 -8.39 6.03
N GLU A 2 6.96 -7.88 4.81
CA GLU A 2 8.25 -7.85 4.10
C GLU A 2 9.30 -6.96 4.80
N ARG A 3 8.88 -6.18 5.80
CA ARG A 3 9.76 -5.49 6.77
C ARG A 3 10.54 -6.44 7.68
N GLY A 4 10.25 -7.74 7.64
CA GLY A 4 10.93 -8.77 8.43
C GLY A 4 10.59 -8.75 9.92
N VAL A 5 9.55 -7.99 10.31
CA VAL A 5 9.02 -7.87 11.67
C VAL A 5 7.51 -8.03 11.61
N ASP A 6 6.96 -8.98 12.37
CA ASP A 6 5.52 -8.98 12.66
C ASP A 6 5.24 -7.87 13.68
N TYR A 7 4.72 -6.74 13.21
CA TYR A 7 4.29 -5.64 14.08
C TYR A 7 2.90 -5.92 14.61
N ILE A 8 2.78 -6.10 15.93
CA ILE A 8 1.49 -6.17 16.61
C ILE A 8 1.12 -4.77 17.07
N TYR A 9 0.13 -4.16 16.40
CA TYR A 9 -0.43 -2.89 16.80
C TYR A 9 -1.42 -3.11 17.97
N LEU A 10 -0.91 -3.05 19.19
CA LEU A 10 -1.73 -3.19 20.40
C LEU A 10 -2.78 -2.07 20.47
N ASN A 11 -4.02 -2.46 20.76
CA ASN A 11 -5.16 -1.56 20.88
C ASN A 11 -5.42 -0.73 19.62
N ASN A 12 -5.21 -1.31 18.43
CA ASN A 12 -5.68 -0.72 17.18
C ASN A 12 -7.17 -1.07 17.01
N SER A 13 -8.05 -0.11 17.19
CA SER A 13 -9.50 -0.31 17.08
C SER A 13 -10.17 0.89 16.44
N THR A 14 -11.28 0.64 15.75
CA THR A 14 -12.18 1.69 15.24
C THR A 14 -12.51 2.71 16.35
N ALA A 15 -12.86 2.24 17.56
CA ALA A 15 -13.25 3.11 18.66
C ALA A 15 -12.15 4.11 19.03
N ARG A 16 -10.90 3.65 19.18
CA ARG A 16 -9.76 4.51 19.51
C ARG A 16 -9.44 5.49 18.39
N MET A 17 -9.51 5.04 17.14
CA MET A 17 -9.26 5.90 15.97
C MET A 17 -10.31 7.02 15.87
N LEU A 18 -11.59 6.71 16.09
CA LEU A 18 -12.65 7.72 16.13
C LEU A 18 -12.54 8.67 17.33
N GLU A 19 -12.16 8.18 18.51
CA GLU A 19 -11.89 9.00 19.70
C GLU A 19 -10.83 10.06 19.39
N LEU A 20 -9.66 9.65 18.87
CA LEU A 20 -8.57 10.56 18.53
C LEU A 20 -8.94 11.57 17.44
N LEU A 21 -9.66 11.14 16.39
CA LEU A 21 -10.08 12.05 15.32
C LEU A 21 -11.12 13.07 15.81
N SER A 22 -11.99 12.68 16.74
CA SER A 22 -13.02 13.56 17.30
C SER A 22 -12.47 14.77 18.05
N GLU A 23 -11.21 14.70 18.52
CA GLU A 23 -10.51 15.83 19.13
C GLU A 23 -10.18 16.95 18.11
N ILE A 24 -10.17 16.62 16.81
CA ILE A 24 -9.75 17.53 15.74
C ILE A 24 -10.93 17.97 14.87
N ALA A 25 -11.86 17.05 14.56
CA ALA A 25 -13.00 17.32 13.68
C ALA A 25 -14.17 16.34 13.91
N PRO A 26 -15.41 16.68 13.49
CA PRO A 26 -16.53 15.74 13.47
C PRO A 26 -16.23 14.49 12.63
N THR A 27 -16.66 13.33 13.12
CA THR A 27 -16.38 12.00 12.53
C THR A 27 -17.61 11.35 11.88
N ASP A 28 -18.72 12.07 11.74
CA ASP A 28 -20.00 11.58 11.20
C ASP A 28 -19.93 11.08 9.75
N LYS A 29 -18.90 11.52 9.01
CA LYS A 29 -18.64 11.09 7.63
C LYS A 29 -17.73 9.86 7.51
N ILE A 30 -17.23 9.34 8.63
CA ILE A 30 -16.30 8.21 8.66
C ILE A 30 -17.11 6.93 8.84
N LYS A 31 -17.02 6.03 7.85
CA LYS A 31 -17.47 4.64 7.97
C LYS A 31 -16.24 3.77 8.10
N THR A 32 -16.24 2.84 9.05
CA THR A 32 -15.17 1.84 9.22
C THR A 32 -15.70 0.45 8.92
N ILE A 33 -14.81 -0.38 8.40
CA ILE A 33 -15.05 -1.81 8.23
C ILE A 33 -13.84 -2.51 8.81
N ASP A 34 -14.02 -3.18 9.94
CA ASP A 34 -12.97 -3.96 10.58
C ASP A 34 -12.90 -5.35 9.93
N GLY A 35 -11.78 -5.66 9.28
CA GLY A 35 -11.52 -7.02 8.76
C GLY A 35 -10.45 -7.07 7.66
N ASP A 36 -10.11 -8.30 7.27
CA ASP A 36 -9.18 -8.59 6.19
C ASP A 36 -9.90 -8.68 4.83
N THR A 37 -9.40 -7.98 3.80
CA THR A 37 -9.98 -7.99 2.44
C THR A 37 -9.94 -9.36 1.76
N ARG A 38 -9.04 -10.26 2.19
CA ARG A 38 -8.92 -11.62 1.66
C ARG A 38 -10.07 -12.52 2.09
N ARG A 39 -10.76 -12.21 3.19
CA ARG A 39 -11.64 -13.17 3.88
C ARG A 39 -12.94 -12.58 4.43
N GLU A 40 -12.87 -11.37 4.97
CA GLU A 40 -13.92 -10.83 5.85
C GLU A 40 -14.65 -9.66 5.19
N VAL A 41 -13.91 -8.77 4.51
CA VAL A 41 -14.47 -7.61 3.82
C VAL A 41 -14.88 -8.00 2.41
N LYS A 42 -16.14 -7.72 2.05
CA LYS A 42 -16.69 -8.03 0.72
C LYS A 42 -16.95 -6.75 -0.06
N PRO A 43 -16.66 -6.71 -1.37
CA PRO A 43 -16.93 -5.53 -2.21
C PRO A 43 -18.37 -5.02 -2.11
N SER A 44 -19.34 -5.93 -1.93
CA SER A 44 -20.75 -5.61 -1.75
C SER A 44 -21.10 -4.80 -0.49
N GLN A 45 -20.15 -4.66 0.46
CA GLN A 45 -20.31 -3.80 1.64
C GLN A 45 -20.06 -2.33 1.30
N ILE A 46 -19.47 -2.05 0.15
CA ILE A 46 -19.24 -0.70 -0.35
C ILE A 46 -20.43 -0.30 -1.22
N GLU A 47 -21.29 0.55 -0.67
CA GLU A 47 -22.55 0.96 -1.30
C GLU A 47 -22.33 1.88 -2.51
N GLU A 48 -21.36 2.79 -2.40
CA GLU A 48 -21.04 3.79 -3.42
C GLU A 48 -19.66 3.53 -4.00
N LYS A 49 -19.53 3.70 -5.32
CA LYS A 49 -18.24 3.56 -6.00
C LYS A 49 -17.23 4.58 -5.48
N ILE A 50 -15.99 4.11 -5.28
CA ILE A 50 -14.92 4.89 -4.65
C ILE A 50 -14.08 5.58 -5.72
N GLN A 51 -13.85 6.88 -5.58
CA GLN A 51 -12.99 7.63 -6.51
C GLN A 51 -11.50 7.46 -6.21
N MET A 52 -11.16 7.14 -4.96
CA MET A 52 -9.77 7.03 -4.52
C MET A 52 -9.60 5.97 -3.44
N CYS A 53 -8.74 4.99 -3.69
CA CYS A 53 -8.33 3.99 -2.72
C CYS A 53 -6.88 4.24 -2.30
N PHE A 54 -6.58 4.18 -1.00
CA PHE A 54 -5.23 4.35 -0.46
C PHE A 54 -4.82 3.10 0.33
N ILE A 55 -3.87 2.34 -0.19
CA ILE A 55 -3.39 1.08 0.36
C ILE A 55 -2.14 1.36 1.21
N ASP A 56 -2.29 1.20 2.52
CA ASP A 56 -1.24 1.36 3.54
C ASP A 56 -1.36 0.22 4.59
N GLY A 57 -1.61 -0.99 4.08
CA GLY A 57 -1.88 -2.18 4.87
C GLY A 57 -0.62 -2.98 5.21
N GLU A 58 -0.80 -4.30 5.33
CA GLU A 58 0.33 -5.19 5.51
C GLU A 58 1.25 -5.14 4.27
N HIS A 59 2.54 -4.85 4.48
CA HIS A 59 3.53 -4.82 3.40
C HIS A 59 3.93 -6.24 2.98
N THR A 60 2.99 -7.07 2.53
CA THR A 60 3.31 -8.34 1.83
C THR A 60 2.75 -8.30 0.42
N ASP A 61 3.43 -9.01 -0.49
CA ASP A 61 2.99 -9.06 -1.89
C ASP A 61 1.56 -9.60 -2.01
N GLU A 62 1.20 -10.59 -1.18
CA GLU A 62 -0.14 -11.17 -1.14
C GLU A 62 -1.19 -10.17 -0.62
N ALA A 63 -0.91 -9.49 0.51
CA ALA A 63 -1.86 -8.55 1.09
C ALA A 63 -2.10 -7.35 0.16
N VAL A 64 -1.04 -6.76 -0.37
CA VAL A 64 -1.13 -5.61 -1.29
C VAL A 64 -1.88 -5.99 -2.57
N LEU A 65 -1.62 -7.18 -3.14
CA LEU A 65 -2.36 -7.63 -4.32
C LEU A 65 -3.85 -7.89 -4.03
N SER A 66 -4.18 -8.42 -2.85
CA SER A 66 -5.56 -8.59 -2.40
C SER A 66 -6.28 -7.26 -2.26
N ASP A 67 -5.67 -6.31 -1.54
CA ASP A 67 -6.21 -4.97 -1.34
C ASP A 67 -6.38 -4.25 -2.68
N PHE A 68 -5.42 -4.38 -3.59
CA PHE A 68 -5.51 -3.84 -4.94
C PHE A 68 -6.71 -4.39 -5.72
N LYS A 69 -6.92 -5.71 -5.72
CA LYS A 69 -8.07 -6.33 -6.40
C LYS A 69 -9.39 -5.90 -5.80
N PHE A 70 -9.46 -5.86 -4.47
CA PHE A 70 -10.62 -5.34 -3.76
C PHE A 70 -10.90 -3.89 -4.17
N CYS A 71 -9.88 -3.03 -4.15
CA CYS A 71 -9.98 -1.63 -4.56
C CYS A 71 -10.48 -1.51 -6.00
N LEU A 72 -9.95 -2.30 -6.92
CA LEU A 72 -10.35 -2.30 -8.33
C LEU A 72 -11.83 -2.68 -8.51
N GLU A 73 -12.37 -3.61 -7.71
CA GLU A 73 -13.78 -3.99 -7.76
C GLU A 73 -14.72 -2.89 -7.26
N VAL A 74 -14.30 -2.12 -6.25
CA VAL A 74 -15.12 -1.05 -5.64
C VAL A 74 -14.85 0.33 -6.23
N LEU A 75 -13.82 0.47 -7.07
CA LEU A 75 -13.45 1.73 -7.72
C LEU A 75 -14.53 2.17 -8.72
N ASP A 76 -14.72 3.48 -8.80
CA ASP A 76 -15.41 4.13 -9.89
C ASP A 76 -14.66 3.92 -11.23
N GLU A 77 -15.37 4.08 -12.35
CA GLU A 77 -14.78 3.96 -13.69
C GLU A 77 -13.63 4.97 -13.91
N ASN A 78 -13.70 6.12 -13.22
CA ASN A 78 -12.66 7.13 -13.22
C ASN A 78 -12.17 7.35 -11.78
N GLY A 79 -11.20 6.53 -11.36
CA GLY A 79 -10.64 6.60 -10.01
C GLY A 79 -9.13 6.40 -9.96
N ALA A 80 -8.58 6.42 -8.75
CA ALA A 80 -7.18 6.13 -8.50
C ALA A 80 -6.98 5.15 -7.35
N ILE A 81 -5.97 4.30 -7.48
CA ILE A 81 -5.46 3.43 -6.41
C ILE A 81 -4.04 3.89 -6.10
N LEU A 82 -3.81 4.23 -4.84
CA LEU A 82 -2.53 4.73 -4.32
C LEU A 82 -1.93 3.68 -3.40
N PHE A 83 -0.63 3.49 -3.49
CA PHE A 83 0.15 2.55 -2.68
C PHE A 83 1.14 3.37 -1.85
N HIS A 84 1.03 3.27 -0.54
CA HIS A 84 2.04 3.81 0.37
C HIS A 84 3.25 2.87 0.45
N ASP A 85 4.36 3.35 0.99
CA ASP A 85 5.62 2.60 1.13
C ASP A 85 6.06 1.87 -0.15
N SER A 86 5.94 2.55 -1.31
CA SER A 86 6.18 2.02 -2.66
C SER A 86 7.56 1.38 -2.84
N ALA A 87 8.55 1.87 -2.10
CA ALA A 87 9.90 1.31 -2.07
C ALA A 87 9.96 -0.09 -1.43
N ILE A 88 9.04 -0.44 -0.54
CA ILE A 88 8.97 -1.74 0.17
C ILE A 88 8.13 -2.73 -0.65
N ASN A 89 6.95 -2.32 -1.10
CA ASN A 89 5.99 -3.19 -1.80
C ASN A 89 6.13 -3.17 -3.34
N TYR A 90 7.31 -2.80 -3.85
CA TYR A 90 7.54 -2.63 -5.29
C TYR A 90 7.25 -3.90 -6.12
N ASN A 91 7.50 -5.10 -5.57
CA ASN A 91 7.16 -6.36 -6.24
C ASN A 91 5.64 -6.53 -6.36
N ALA A 92 4.90 -6.29 -5.28
CA ALA A 92 3.44 -6.28 -5.29
C ALA A 92 2.88 -5.26 -6.30
N ILE A 93 3.41 -4.04 -6.32
CA ILE A 93 2.99 -3.00 -7.28
C ILE A 93 3.25 -3.48 -8.72
N ALA A 94 4.41 -4.09 -8.99
CA ALA A 94 4.71 -4.64 -10.31
C ALA A 94 3.68 -5.72 -10.72
N ASN A 95 3.29 -6.60 -9.80
CA ASN A 95 2.25 -7.60 -10.03
C ASN A 95 0.87 -6.96 -10.30
N CYS A 96 0.51 -5.90 -9.58
CA CYS A 96 -0.73 -5.16 -9.81
C CYS A 96 -0.76 -4.50 -11.20
N VAL A 97 0.35 -3.87 -11.60
CA VAL A 97 0.50 -3.28 -12.94
C VAL A 97 0.43 -4.36 -14.02
N GLN A 98 1.05 -5.51 -13.80
CA GLN A 98 0.98 -6.63 -14.74
C GLN A 98 -0.46 -7.17 -14.85
N TYR A 99 -1.17 -7.30 -13.73
CA TYR A 99 -2.58 -7.68 -13.72
C TYR A 99 -3.45 -6.75 -14.58
N LEU A 100 -3.25 -5.43 -14.48
CA LEU A 100 -3.99 -4.46 -15.31
C LEU A 100 -3.72 -4.66 -16.80
N LYS A 101 -2.44 -4.85 -17.17
CA LYS A 101 -2.03 -5.11 -18.55
C LYS A 101 -2.65 -6.40 -19.10
N ASP A 102 -2.59 -7.48 -18.32
CA ASP A 102 -3.09 -8.79 -18.73
C ASP A 102 -4.61 -8.80 -18.92
N ASN A 103 -5.33 -7.95 -18.17
CA ASN A 103 -6.78 -7.80 -18.28
C ASN A 103 -7.21 -6.67 -19.23
N GLY A 104 -6.27 -6.03 -19.93
CA GLY A 104 -6.57 -4.97 -20.90
C GLY A 104 -7.23 -3.73 -20.28
N ILE A 105 -6.98 -3.48 -19.00
CA ILE A 105 -7.51 -2.30 -18.30
C ILE A 105 -6.63 -1.10 -18.65
N GLU A 106 -7.23 -0.01 -19.13
CA GLU A 106 -6.50 1.23 -19.40
C GLU A 106 -6.15 1.94 -18.08
N PHE A 107 -4.88 2.29 -17.92
CA PHE A 107 -4.40 2.98 -16.73
C PHE A 107 -3.25 3.93 -17.03
N ARG A 108 -3.01 4.87 -16.10
CA ARG A 108 -1.77 5.63 -15.98
C ARG A 108 -1.15 5.33 -14.64
N ALA A 109 0.14 5.01 -14.61
CA ALA A 109 0.83 4.72 -13.37
C ALA A 109 2.03 5.65 -13.21
N ASN A 110 2.13 6.28 -12.04
CA ASN A 110 3.14 7.29 -11.76
C ASN A 110 3.66 7.14 -10.33
N SER A 111 4.97 7.33 -10.17
CA SER A 111 5.56 7.54 -8.86
C SER A 111 5.36 9.00 -8.45
N LEU A 112 4.93 9.22 -7.22
CA LEU A 112 5.04 10.54 -6.59
C LEU A 112 6.43 10.69 -5.93
N PRO A 113 6.84 11.92 -5.56
CA PRO A 113 8.22 12.19 -5.09
C PRO A 113 8.64 11.54 -3.78
N ASP A 114 7.72 10.87 -3.09
CA ASP A 114 7.91 10.30 -1.77
C ASP A 114 7.66 8.78 -1.79
N ALA A 115 7.00 8.26 -0.77
CA ALA A 115 6.69 6.84 -0.61
C ALA A 115 5.43 6.41 -1.38
N VAL A 116 4.79 7.28 -2.16
CA VAL A 116 3.51 6.96 -2.80
C VAL A 116 3.67 6.63 -4.29
N PHE A 117 3.09 5.51 -4.70
CA PHE A 117 2.88 5.15 -6.10
C PHE A 117 1.38 5.23 -6.44
N VAL A 118 1.04 5.72 -7.63
CA VAL A 118 -0.35 5.92 -8.03
C VAL A 118 -0.64 5.18 -9.32
N VAL A 119 -1.82 4.57 -9.36
CA VAL A 119 -2.45 4.03 -10.57
C VAL A 119 -3.79 4.72 -10.77
N GLU A 120 -3.92 5.51 -11.83
CA GLU A 120 -5.17 6.12 -12.28
C GLU A 120 -5.84 5.19 -13.30
N ILE A 121 -7.14 4.93 -13.12
CA ILE A 121 -8.00 4.16 -14.02
C ILE A 121 -8.92 5.13 -14.79
N GLY A 122 -9.16 4.86 -16.07
CA GLY A 122 -10.01 5.70 -16.91
C GLY A 122 -9.40 7.10 -17.14
N ASP A 123 -10.22 8.15 -17.00
CA ASP A 123 -9.81 9.55 -17.15
C ASP A 123 -9.72 10.29 -15.80
N PHE A 124 -9.39 9.58 -14.70
CA PHE A 124 -9.12 10.26 -13.43
C PHE A 124 -7.96 11.27 -13.62
N PRO A 125 -8.12 12.56 -13.24
CA PRO A 125 -7.24 13.63 -13.70
C PRO A 125 -6.14 14.00 -12.69
N LEU A 126 -5.70 13.08 -11.82
CA LEU A 126 -4.70 13.41 -10.78
C LEU A 126 -3.40 13.92 -11.41
N HIS A 127 -2.92 13.28 -12.47
CA HIS A 127 -1.74 13.70 -13.23
C HIS A 127 -1.88 15.09 -13.87
N LYS A 128 -3.12 15.57 -14.14
CA LYS A 128 -3.39 16.89 -14.73
C LYS A 128 -3.32 18.02 -13.70
N SER A 129 -3.34 17.71 -12.41
CA SER A 129 -3.23 18.70 -11.33
C SER A 129 -1.86 19.39 -11.40
N PRO A 130 -1.75 20.74 -11.45
CA PRO A 130 -0.47 21.42 -11.61
C PRO A 130 0.60 21.02 -10.57
N PRO A 131 0.28 20.89 -9.26
CA PRO A 131 1.23 20.41 -8.26
C PRO A 131 1.71 18.98 -8.51
N ILE A 132 0.87 18.10 -9.06
CA ILE A 132 1.26 16.72 -9.39
C ILE A 132 2.10 16.72 -10.66
N MET A 133 1.69 17.45 -11.69
CA MET A 133 2.44 17.56 -12.94
C MET A 133 3.87 18.07 -12.70
N GLU A 134 4.04 19.10 -11.88
CA GLU A 134 5.36 19.62 -11.52
C GLU A 134 6.23 18.55 -10.85
N ARG A 135 5.64 17.73 -9.99
CA ARG A 135 6.31 16.61 -9.32
C ARG A 135 6.68 15.49 -10.29
N LEU A 136 5.84 15.18 -11.27
CA LEU A 136 6.12 14.21 -12.32
C LEU A 136 7.26 14.67 -13.25
N LEU A 137 7.33 15.97 -13.55
CA LEU A 137 8.45 16.55 -14.30
C LEU A 137 9.76 16.52 -13.50
N ASN A 138 9.68 16.62 -12.17
CA ASN A 138 10.82 16.55 -11.25
C ASN A 138 10.97 15.17 -10.57
N ASN A 139 10.58 14.09 -11.26
CA ASN A 139 10.51 12.74 -10.67
C ASN A 139 11.88 12.15 -10.24
N HIS A 140 12.99 12.81 -10.57
CA HIS A 140 14.31 12.46 -10.02
C HIS A 140 14.33 12.48 -8.48
N VAL A 141 13.52 13.34 -7.85
CA VAL A 141 13.35 13.39 -6.39
C VAL A 141 12.79 12.07 -5.86
N GLY A 142 11.70 11.57 -6.45
CA GLY A 142 11.08 10.30 -6.07
C GLY A 142 12.01 9.11 -6.31
N PHE A 143 12.68 9.09 -7.46
CA PHE A 143 13.66 8.04 -7.75
C PHE A 143 14.79 7.98 -6.71
N ILE A 144 15.41 9.12 -6.37
CA ILE A 144 16.49 9.17 -5.38
C ILE A 144 15.97 8.78 -3.99
N PHE A 145 14.79 9.30 -3.60
CA PHE A 145 14.16 8.97 -2.32
C PHE A 145 13.97 7.46 -2.16
N GLN A 146 13.39 6.78 -3.16
CA GLN A 146 13.15 5.34 -3.09
C GLN A 146 14.44 4.53 -2.99
N MET A 147 15.50 4.94 -3.70
CA MET A 147 16.81 4.29 -3.62
C MET A 147 17.45 4.47 -2.24
N GLN A 148 17.35 5.66 -1.65
CA GLN A 148 17.84 5.94 -0.29
C GLN A 148 17.03 5.22 0.78
N TYR A 149 15.71 5.16 0.63
CA TYR A 149 14.82 4.45 1.55
C TYR A 149 15.09 2.94 1.53
N ASN A 150 15.27 2.37 0.34
CA ASN A 150 15.69 0.98 0.19
C ASN A 150 17.07 0.72 0.82
N ASP A 151 18.02 1.63 0.67
CA ASP A 151 19.33 1.49 1.32
C ASP A 151 19.23 1.55 2.84
N TYR A 152 18.45 2.50 3.38
CA TYR A 152 18.17 2.57 4.82
C TYR A 152 17.59 1.26 5.34
N TYR A 153 16.61 0.70 4.63
CA TYR A 153 15.98 -0.55 4.99
C TYR A 153 16.95 -1.74 4.92
N ARG A 154 17.79 -1.82 3.87
CA ARG A 154 18.89 -2.79 3.77
C ARG A 154 19.87 -2.67 4.93
N GLN A 155 20.27 -1.46 5.29
CA GLN A 155 21.17 -1.21 6.42
C GLN A 155 20.52 -1.62 7.75
N PHE A 156 19.22 -1.34 7.94
CA PHE A 156 18.45 -1.73 9.12
C PHE A 156 18.40 -3.26 9.29
N ILE A 157 18.03 -4.01 8.25
CA ILE A 157 18.03 -5.49 8.27
C ILE A 157 19.42 -6.05 8.58
N ASN A 158 20.47 -5.38 8.09
CA ASN A 158 21.86 -5.81 8.27
C ASN A 158 22.46 -5.44 9.64
N LYS A 159 21.73 -4.76 10.53
CA LYS A 159 22.19 -4.53 11.91
C LYS A 159 22.28 -5.87 12.66
N LYS A 160 23.40 -6.10 13.35
CA LYS A 160 23.69 -7.31 14.15
C LYS A 160 22.53 -7.85 15.00
N PRO A 161 21.76 -7.03 15.75
CA PRO A 161 20.62 -7.55 16.54
C PRO A 161 19.53 -8.17 15.65
N PHE A 162 19.28 -7.60 14.48
CA PHE A 162 18.27 -8.09 13.54
C PHE A 162 18.73 -9.37 12.83
N GLN A 163 20.01 -9.45 12.47
CA GLN A 163 20.62 -10.68 11.95
C GLN A 163 20.59 -11.83 12.99
N LEU A 164 20.81 -11.52 14.28
CA LEU A 164 20.72 -12.51 15.35
C LEU A 164 19.28 -13.00 15.52
N TYR A 165 18.31 -12.08 15.58
CA TYR A 165 16.88 -12.40 15.68
C TYR A 165 16.42 -13.25 14.49
N ARG A 166 16.77 -12.87 13.26
CA ARG A 166 16.45 -13.64 12.05
C ARG A 166 17.06 -15.04 12.10
N ARG A 167 18.34 -15.18 12.46
CA ARG A 167 18.99 -16.50 12.63
C ARG A 167 18.32 -17.36 13.71
N LEU A 168 17.87 -16.74 14.80
CA LEU A 168 17.15 -17.42 15.88
C LEU A 168 15.77 -17.91 15.38
N MET A 169 15.03 -17.05 14.70
CA MET A 169 13.71 -17.35 14.15
C MET A 169 13.77 -18.40 13.02
N THR A 170 14.77 -18.35 12.15
CA THR A 170 14.99 -19.39 11.12
C THR A 170 15.35 -20.75 11.74
N LYS A 171 16.06 -20.76 12.89
CA LYS A 171 16.31 -21.99 13.65
C LYS A 171 15.07 -22.52 14.38
N LEU A 172 14.21 -21.63 14.86
CA LEU A 172 13.02 -21.99 15.64
C LEU A 172 11.83 -22.40 14.76
N LYS A 173 11.62 -21.77 13.60
CA LYS A 173 10.49 -22.08 12.70
C LYS A 173 10.73 -23.30 11.81
N GLY A 174 11.93 -23.88 11.83
CA GLY A 174 12.30 -24.98 10.94
C GLY A 174 12.46 -24.47 9.51
N THR A 175 13.61 -24.77 8.91
CA THR A 175 13.84 -24.63 7.48
C THR A 175 12.70 -25.24 6.67
N ASN A 176 12.18 -24.51 5.68
CA ASN A 176 11.46 -25.02 4.51
C ASN A 176 11.22 -23.82 3.57
N ILE A 177 11.44 -23.82 2.26
CA ILE A 177 11.78 -24.82 1.24
C ILE A 177 12.54 -24.05 0.13
N SER A 178 13.64 -24.62 -0.36
CA SER A 178 14.10 -24.34 -1.73
C SER A 178 13.30 -25.22 -2.66
N ASP A 179 12.46 -24.61 -3.49
CA ASP A 179 12.21 -24.89 -4.91
C ASP A 179 11.15 -23.90 -5.43
#